data_AF-A0A2U1LNF9-F1
#
_entry.id   AF-A0A2U1LNF9-F1
#
_cell.length_a   1.000
_cell.length_b   1.000
_cell.length_c   1.000
_cell.angle_alpha   90.00
_cell.angle_beta   90.00
_cell.angle_gamma   90.00
#
_symmetry.space_group_name_H-M   'P 1'
#
loop_
_entity.id
_entity.type
_entity.pdbx_description
1 polymer ?
#
loop_
_entity_poly.entity_id
_entity_poly.type
_entity_poly.pdbx_seq_one_letter_code
_entity_poly.pdbx_strand_id
1 'polypeptide(L)'
;MGFGFFNCTPGTRCQGPNNTWFGASMNNVSSVLPNRVSLLQAYTQKSHNIYTPDFPPVPPLQFDSTCNVPRGLGQPVKGTRLYKLKFGSCVQIILQDTSIFSTEDHPVHLHGYHFNIVGQGVWLMHCHIDTHLAWGFAMAYIVENRVGESEMLLPPPSDLPEC
;
A
#
# COMPACT_ATOMS: atom_id res chain seq x y z
N MET A 1 5.61 -0.88 -7.76
CA MET A 1 4.32 -0.27 -7.42
C MET A 1 3.80 0.39 -8.69
N GLY A 2 2.49 0.55 -8.83
CA GLY A 2 1.93 1.24 -9.98
C GLY A 2 0.46 0.91 -10.17
N PHE A 3 -0.04 1.13 -11.38
CA PHE A 3 -1.39 0.74 -11.76
C PHE A 3 -1.69 -0.75 -11.60
N GLY A 4 -2.97 -1.02 -11.49
CA GLY A 4 -3.57 -2.34 -11.62
C GLY A 4 -4.98 -2.23 -12.18
N PHE A 5 -5.58 -3.39 -12.43
CA PHE A 5 -6.89 -3.52 -13.04
C PHE A 5 -7.70 -4.60 -12.33
N PHE A 6 -8.99 -4.34 -12.16
CA PHE A 6 -9.94 -5.31 -11.62
C PHE A 6 -11.04 -5.61 -12.62
N ASN A 7 -11.43 -6.87 -12.71
CA ASN A 7 -12.56 -7.25 -13.54
C ASN A 7 -13.83 -6.53 -13.07
N CYS A 8 -14.62 -6.07 -14.05
CA CYS A 8 -15.91 -5.48 -13.77
C CYS A 8 -16.97 -6.52 -13.50
N THR A 9 -17.99 -6.12 -12.73
CA THR A 9 -19.20 -6.90 -12.57
C THR A 9 -19.84 -7.16 -13.94
N PRO A 10 -20.26 -8.41 -14.25
CA PRO A 10 -20.93 -8.71 -15.50
C PRO A 10 -22.10 -7.76 -15.76
N GLY A 11 -22.20 -7.22 -16.98
CA GLY A 11 -23.24 -6.26 -17.36
C GLY A 11 -22.94 -4.79 -17.05
N THR A 12 -21.82 -4.47 -16.38
CA THR A 12 -21.39 -3.09 -16.13
C THR A 12 -20.35 -2.66 -17.17
N ARG A 13 -20.49 -1.43 -17.70
CA ARG A 13 -19.47 -0.81 -18.55
C ARG A 13 -18.48 -0.03 -17.70
N CYS A 14 -17.21 -0.34 -17.86
CA CYS A 14 -16.12 0.30 -17.13
C CYS A 14 -15.16 1.03 -18.06
N GLN A 15 -14.41 1.96 -17.49
CA GLN A 15 -13.57 2.89 -18.24
C GLN A 15 -12.14 2.40 -18.43
N GLY A 16 -11.71 1.36 -17.71
CA GLY A 16 -10.39 0.78 -17.86
C GLY A 16 -10.26 -0.09 -19.12
N PRO A 17 -9.02 -0.42 -19.52
CA PRO A 17 -8.74 -1.31 -20.64
C PRO A 17 -9.49 -2.64 -20.50
N ASN A 18 -9.98 -3.17 -21.62
CA ASN A 18 -10.70 -4.43 -21.66
C ASN A 18 -11.91 -4.50 -20.69
N ASN A 19 -12.61 -3.37 -20.50
CA ASN A 19 -13.78 -3.26 -19.61
C ASN A 19 -13.45 -3.63 -18.15
N THR A 20 -12.36 -3.07 -17.62
CA THR A 20 -11.92 -3.23 -16.22
C THR A 20 -12.07 -1.94 -15.42
N TRP A 21 -12.01 -2.03 -14.09
CA TRP A 21 -11.83 -0.89 -13.19
C TRP A 21 -10.34 -0.61 -13.01
N PHE A 22 -9.97 0.67 -13.02
CA PHE A 22 -8.64 1.10 -12.57
C PHE A 22 -8.44 0.76 -11.10
N GLY A 23 -7.21 0.38 -10.79
CA GLY A 23 -6.71 0.06 -9.47
C GLY A 23 -5.25 0.48 -9.38
N ALA A 24 -4.67 0.32 -8.20
CA ALA A 24 -3.27 0.57 -7.95
C ALA A 24 -2.77 -0.38 -6.86
N SER A 25 -1.46 -0.65 -6.87
CA SER A 25 -0.88 -1.64 -5.96
C SER A 25 0.59 -1.40 -5.62
N MET A 26 0.99 -1.90 -4.46
CA MET A 26 2.39 -2.05 -4.06
C MET A 26 2.67 -3.55 -3.92
N ASN A 27 3.75 -4.04 -4.55
CA ASN A 27 4.12 -5.46 -4.57
C ASN A 27 2.94 -6.40 -4.92
N ASN A 28 2.12 -6.01 -5.90
CA ASN A 28 0.93 -6.73 -6.37
C ASN A 28 -0.23 -6.83 -5.34
N VAL A 29 -0.19 -6.04 -4.26
CA VAL A 29 -1.26 -5.92 -3.27
C VAL A 29 -1.92 -4.55 -3.41
N SER A 30 -3.22 -4.55 -3.65
CA SER A 30 -4.04 -3.33 -3.68
C SER A 30 -4.72 -3.18 -2.33
N SER A 31 -4.39 -2.11 -1.61
CA SER A 31 -4.85 -1.89 -0.25
C SER A 31 -6.35 -1.64 -0.21
N VAL A 32 -7.04 -2.31 0.71
CA VAL A 32 -8.45 -2.05 1.02
C VAL A 32 -8.52 -1.52 2.44
N LEU A 33 -9.09 -0.33 2.61
CA LEU A 33 -9.29 0.24 3.93
C LEU A 33 -10.44 -0.50 4.65
N PRO A 34 -10.26 -0.88 5.93
CA PRO A 34 -11.37 -1.36 6.75
C PRO A 34 -12.46 -0.30 6.89
N ASN A 35 -13.72 -0.74 6.99
CA ASN A 35 -14.90 0.12 7.07
C ASN A 35 -15.72 -0.08 8.36
N ARG A 36 -15.14 -0.72 9.37
CA ARG A 36 -15.79 -1.00 10.67
C ARG A 36 -14.89 -0.70 11.85
N VAL A 37 -13.59 -0.92 11.70
CA VAL A 37 -12.59 -0.75 12.75
C VAL A 37 -11.32 -0.19 12.13
N SER A 38 -10.77 0.89 12.67
CA SER A 38 -9.51 1.45 12.20
C SER A 38 -8.34 0.49 12.42
N LEU A 39 -7.27 0.61 11.63
CA LEU A 39 -6.09 -0.27 11.79
C LEU A 39 -5.44 -0.12 13.18
N LEU A 40 -5.42 1.10 13.73
CA LEU A 40 -4.91 1.37 15.07
C LEU A 40 -5.78 0.71 16.15
N GLN A 41 -7.10 0.83 16.04
CA GLN A 41 -8.03 0.17 16.94
C GLN A 41 -7.90 -1.36 16.86
N ALA A 42 -7.84 -1.91 15.64
CA ALA A 42 -7.66 -3.34 15.43
C ALA A 42 -6.36 -3.86 16.04
N TYR A 43 -5.28 -3.09 15.96
CA TYR A 43 -4.00 -3.45 16.58
C TYR A 43 -4.07 -3.39 18.12
N THR A 44 -4.55 -2.28 18.68
CA THR A 44 -4.59 -2.06 20.14
C THR A 44 -5.56 -3.01 20.84
N GLN A 45 -6.71 -3.29 20.24
CA GLN A 45 -7.75 -4.16 20.79
C GLN A 45 -7.60 -5.64 20.35
N LYS A 46 -6.57 -5.97 19.58
CA LYS A 46 -6.30 -7.33 19.04
C LYS A 46 -7.51 -7.90 18.27
N SER A 47 -8.20 -7.07 17.50
CA SER A 47 -9.35 -7.49 16.70
C SER A 47 -8.93 -8.48 15.62
N HIS A 48 -9.68 -9.58 15.49
CA HIS A 48 -9.41 -10.61 14.50
C HIS A 48 -9.98 -10.26 13.12
N ASN A 49 -9.35 -10.76 12.05
CA ASN A 49 -9.83 -10.67 10.66
C ASN A 49 -9.98 -9.25 10.09
N ILE A 50 -9.30 -8.25 10.66
CA ILE A 50 -9.27 -6.87 10.11
C ILE A 50 -8.12 -6.66 9.11
N TYR A 51 -6.94 -7.23 9.41
CA TYR A 51 -5.76 -7.16 8.55
C TYR A 51 -4.92 -8.44 8.72
N THR A 52 -3.97 -8.65 7.80
CA THR A 52 -2.95 -9.69 7.93
C THR A 52 -1.55 -9.08 7.97
N PRO A 53 -0.63 -9.53 8.85
CA PRO A 53 0.72 -8.97 8.97
C PRO A 53 1.70 -9.61 7.97
N ASP A 54 1.27 -9.83 6.73
CA ASP A 54 1.98 -10.60 5.70
C ASP A 54 2.16 -9.81 4.40
N PHE A 55 2.31 -8.49 4.49
CA PHE A 55 2.65 -7.68 3.32
C PHE A 55 4.02 -8.14 2.76
N PRO A 56 4.15 -8.43 1.45
CA PRO A 56 5.39 -8.94 0.89
C PRO A 56 6.48 -7.84 0.84
N PRO A 57 7.70 -8.07 1.38
CA PRO A 57 8.77 -7.06 1.37
C PRO A 57 9.30 -6.71 -0.03
N VAL A 58 9.13 -7.63 -0.98
CA VAL A 58 9.57 -7.49 -2.37
C VAL A 58 8.44 -7.93 -3.32
N PRO A 59 8.44 -7.50 -4.59
CA PRO A 59 7.47 -7.99 -5.56
C PRO A 59 7.50 -9.53 -5.65
N PRO A 60 6.34 -10.21 -5.61
CA PRO A 60 6.29 -11.68 -5.64
C PRO A 60 6.74 -12.28 -6.98
N LEU A 61 6.69 -11.48 -8.05
CA LEU A 61 7.20 -11.83 -9.37
C LEU A 61 8.11 -10.71 -9.85
N GLN A 62 9.34 -11.07 -10.25
CA GLN A 62 10.26 -10.16 -10.91
C GLN A 62 10.06 -10.23 -12.43
N PHE A 63 9.99 -9.08 -13.05
CA PHE A 63 9.87 -8.91 -14.50
C PHE A 63 10.51 -7.58 -14.90
N ASP A 64 10.73 -7.36 -16.20
CA ASP A 64 11.09 -6.05 -16.71
C ASP A 64 9.90 -5.11 -16.52
N SER A 65 9.95 -4.36 -15.43
CA SER A 65 8.87 -3.48 -14.97
C SER A 65 8.82 -2.15 -15.71
N THR A 66 9.85 -1.81 -16.47
CA THR A 66 9.98 -0.50 -17.12
C THR A 66 9.67 -0.52 -18.61
N CYS A 67 9.79 -1.68 -19.25
CA CYS A 67 9.55 -1.83 -20.68
C CYS A 67 8.19 -2.50 -20.94
N ASN A 68 8.23 -3.72 -21.50
CA ASN A 68 7.06 -4.37 -22.08
C ASN A 68 6.41 -5.31 -21.07
N VAL A 69 5.62 -4.75 -20.15
CA VAL A 69 4.94 -5.51 -19.09
C VAL A 69 3.78 -6.32 -19.69
N PRO A 70 3.75 -7.66 -19.53
CA PRO A 70 2.63 -8.47 -19.99
C PRO A 70 1.31 -8.02 -19.33
N ARG A 71 0.25 -7.86 -20.13
CA ARG A 71 -1.06 -7.39 -19.63
C ARG A 71 -1.64 -8.23 -18.48
N GLY A 72 -1.32 -9.52 -18.44
CA GLY A 72 -1.75 -10.43 -17.37
C GLY A 72 -1.16 -10.12 -16.00
N LEU A 73 -0.09 -9.32 -15.93
CA LEU A 73 0.54 -8.90 -14.67
C LEU A 73 -0.10 -7.66 -14.05
N GLY A 74 -1.05 -7.02 -14.75
CA GLY A 74 -1.76 -5.84 -14.28
C GLY A 74 -2.94 -6.14 -13.35
N GLN A 75 -3.09 -7.35 -12.81
CA GLN A 75 -4.20 -7.71 -11.92
C GLN A 75 -3.71 -7.96 -10.48
N PRO A 76 -3.73 -6.94 -9.62
CA PRO A 76 -3.32 -7.10 -8.23
C PRO A 76 -4.37 -7.83 -7.39
N VAL A 77 -3.93 -8.31 -6.23
CA VAL A 77 -4.81 -8.92 -5.23
C VAL A 77 -5.24 -7.85 -4.23
N LYS A 78 -6.55 -7.71 -4.01
CA LYS A 78 -7.09 -6.82 -2.98
C LYS A 78 -6.85 -7.40 -1.59
N GLY A 79 -6.43 -6.56 -0.64
CA GLY A 79 -6.36 -6.97 0.76
C GLY A 79 -5.79 -5.91 1.69
N THR A 80 -6.13 -6.03 2.96
CA THR A 80 -5.60 -5.19 4.04
C THR A 80 -4.39 -5.89 4.65
N ARG A 81 -3.21 -5.72 4.03
CA ARG A 81 -1.95 -6.36 4.45
C ARG A 81 -0.99 -5.33 5.03
N LEU A 82 -0.40 -5.64 6.18
CA LEU A 82 0.52 -4.75 6.89
C LEU A 82 1.92 -5.33 6.96
N TYR A 83 2.92 -4.45 6.92
CA TYR A 83 4.32 -4.86 7.11
C TYR A 83 4.74 -4.60 8.56
N LYS A 84 5.20 -5.64 9.24
CA LYS A 84 5.55 -5.58 10.66
C LYS A 84 7.03 -5.24 10.84
N LEU A 85 7.30 -4.20 11.62
CA LEU A 85 8.64 -3.73 11.95
C LEU A 85 8.87 -3.79 13.46
N LYS A 86 10.09 -4.17 13.84
CA LYS A 86 10.52 -4.08 15.24
C LYS A 86 10.92 -2.64 15.55
N PHE A 87 10.56 -2.15 16.74
CA PHE A 87 11.05 -0.85 17.21
C PHE A 87 12.58 -0.76 17.15
N GLY A 88 13.08 0.39 16.70
CA GLY A 88 14.50 0.66 16.53
C GLY A 88 15.14 0.04 15.27
N SER A 89 14.36 -0.58 14.38
CA SER A 89 14.90 -1.11 13.11
C SER A 89 15.34 0.02 12.19
N CYS A 90 16.52 -0.14 11.56
CA CYS A 90 16.91 0.67 10.41
C CYS A 90 16.29 0.06 9.15
N VAL A 91 15.47 0.83 8.43
CA VAL A 91 14.70 0.35 7.28
C VAL A 91 15.12 1.10 6.03
N GLN A 92 15.44 0.35 4.97
CA GLN A 92 15.62 0.88 3.63
C GLN A 92 14.44 0.44 2.76
N ILE A 93 13.77 1.40 2.14
CA ILE A 93 12.66 1.15 1.21
C ILE A 93 13.15 1.48 -0.20
N ILE A 94 13.02 0.51 -1.10
CA ILE A 94 13.32 0.70 -2.52
C ILE A 94 11.98 0.76 -3.25
N LEU A 95 11.66 1.93 -3.80
CA LEU A 95 10.45 2.16 -4.57
C LEU A 95 10.80 2.03 -6.05
N GLN A 96 10.10 1.12 -6.72
CA GLN A 96 10.25 0.83 -8.14
C GLN A 96 8.88 1.05 -8.80
N ASP A 97 8.79 2.01 -9.71
CA ASP A 97 7.59 2.18 -10.54
C ASP A 97 7.50 1.10 -11.63
N THR A 98 6.31 0.87 -12.16
CA THR A 98 6.05 -0.08 -13.24
C THR A 98 5.28 0.57 -14.38
N SER A 99 5.61 0.24 -15.64
CA SER A 99 4.89 0.69 -16.84
C SER A 99 3.58 -0.07 -17.11
N ILE A 100 2.94 -0.62 -16.08
CA ILE A 100 1.61 -1.22 -16.20
C ILE A 100 0.66 -0.09 -16.61
N PHE A 101 0.04 -0.19 -17.80
CA PHE A 101 -0.76 0.86 -18.45
C PHE A 101 0.05 2.06 -18.96
N SER A 102 0.70 2.78 -18.06
CA SER A 102 1.56 3.93 -18.32
C SER A 102 2.59 4.07 -17.21
N THR A 103 3.74 4.63 -17.55
CA THR A 103 4.72 5.08 -16.54
C THR A 103 4.21 6.33 -15.87
N GLU A 104 4.17 6.36 -14.54
CA GLU A 104 3.68 7.50 -13.78
C GLU A 104 4.52 7.78 -12.55
N ASP A 105 4.53 9.04 -12.15
CA ASP A 105 5.21 9.44 -10.93
C ASP A 105 4.27 9.29 -9.74
N HIS A 106 4.84 8.83 -8.64
CA HIS A 106 4.08 8.43 -7.47
C HIS A 106 4.71 9.08 -6.24
N PRO A 107 4.27 10.28 -5.83
CA PRO A 107 4.76 10.90 -4.61
C PRO A 107 4.41 10.01 -3.42
N VAL A 108 5.44 9.53 -2.71
CA VAL A 108 5.25 8.69 -1.53
C VAL A 108 5.32 9.54 -0.28
N HIS A 109 4.28 9.41 0.53
CA HIS A 109 4.18 9.99 1.86
C HIS A 109 4.22 8.88 2.91
N LEU A 110 4.98 9.11 3.99
CA LEU A 110 5.06 8.19 5.13
C LEU A 110 4.63 8.91 6.40
N HIS A 111 3.51 8.47 6.98
CA HIS A 111 3.02 9.03 8.24
C HIS A 111 3.95 8.68 9.42
N GLY A 112 4.15 9.63 10.33
CA GLY A 112 4.85 9.42 11.61
C GLY A 112 6.38 9.42 11.55
N TYR A 113 6.98 9.56 10.36
CA TYR A 113 8.43 9.54 10.18
C TYR A 113 8.89 10.58 9.16
N HIS A 114 10.12 11.07 9.35
CA HIS A 114 10.91 11.65 8.27
C HIS A 114 11.88 10.58 7.76
N PHE A 115 12.23 10.65 6.48
CA PHE A 115 13.17 9.72 5.86
C PHE A 115 14.21 10.46 5.03
N ASN A 116 15.37 9.85 4.88
CA ASN A 116 16.44 10.35 4.03
C ASN A 116 16.41 9.63 2.68
N ILE A 117 16.52 10.39 1.60
CA ILE A 117 16.72 9.83 0.26
C ILE A 117 18.21 9.55 0.10
N VAL A 118 18.59 8.27 0.21
CA VAL A 118 19.99 7.83 0.14
C VAL A 118 20.46 7.49 -1.28
N GLY A 119 19.54 7.48 -2.25
CA GLY A 119 19.84 7.27 -3.66
C GLY A 119 18.60 7.55 -4.53
N GLN A 120 18.85 8.02 -5.76
CA GLN A 120 17.83 8.23 -6.78
C GLN A 120 18.28 7.55 -8.07
N GLY A 121 17.37 6.82 -8.72
CA GLY A 121 17.50 6.39 -10.12
C GLY A 121 16.90 7.44 -11.05
N VAL A 122 16.81 7.14 -12.36
CA VAL A 122 16.06 7.98 -13.29
C VAL A 122 14.57 7.76 -13.04
N TRP A 123 13.97 8.76 -12.40
CA TRP A 123 12.54 8.84 -12.15
C TRP A 123 12.10 10.24 -12.56
N LEU A 124 11.13 10.34 -13.46
CA LEU A 124 10.44 11.61 -13.73
C LEU A 124 9.73 12.03 -12.42
N MET A 125 9.46 13.31 -12.21
CA MET A 125 8.88 13.80 -10.94
C MET A 125 7.78 14.84 -11.20
N HIS A 126 6.49 14.47 -11.16
CA HIS A 126 5.37 15.38 -10.87
C HIS A 126 4.01 14.74 -10.44
N CYS A 127 3.25 15.52 -9.64
CA CYS A 127 1.82 15.51 -9.23
C CYS A 127 1.29 14.56 -8.12
N HIS A 128 0.30 15.09 -7.38
CA HIS A 128 -0.30 14.73 -6.09
C HIS A 128 -1.79 14.34 -6.27
N ILE A 129 -2.07 13.12 -6.73
CA ILE A 129 -3.44 12.68 -7.11
C ILE A 129 -4.06 11.76 -6.04
N ASP A 130 -5.09 12.23 -5.34
CA ASP A 130 -5.87 11.48 -4.33
C ASP A 130 -6.53 10.21 -4.90
N THR A 131 -6.76 10.17 -6.21
CA THR A 131 -7.37 9.03 -6.90
C THR A 131 -6.54 7.75 -6.74
N HIS A 132 -5.21 7.83 -6.67
CA HIS A 132 -4.37 6.63 -6.51
C HIS A 132 -4.52 6.01 -5.13
N LEU A 133 -4.67 6.85 -4.10
CA LEU A 133 -5.00 6.38 -2.76
C LEU A 133 -6.35 5.64 -2.75
N ALA A 134 -7.38 6.20 -3.40
CA ALA A 134 -8.69 5.56 -3.54
C ALA A 134 -8.64 4.26 -4.37
N TRP A 135 -7.69 4.14 -5.30
CA TRP A 135 -7.45 2.93 -6.09
C TRP A 135 -6.59 1.87 -5.38
N GLY A 136 -6.16 2.11 -4.14
CA GLY A 136 -5.46 1.14 -3.29
C GLY A 136 -3.94 1.28 -3.29
N PHE A 137 -3.40 2.41 -3.76
CA PHE A 137 -1.98 2.74 -3.70
C PHE A 137 -1.54 3.17 -2.29
N ALA A 138 -1.57 2.23 -1.35
CA ALA A 138 -1.19 2.48 0.02
C ALA A 138 -0.51 1.25 0.63
N MET A 139 0.37 1.52 1.59
CA MET A 139 0.98 0.55 2.48
C MET A 139 0.91 1.12 3.89
N ALA A 140 0.74 0.25 4.88
CA ALA A 140 0.88 0.64 6.28
C ALA A 140 1.84 -0.29 7.01
N TYR A 141 2.63 0.31 7.88
CA TYR A 141 3.55 -0.36 8.78
C TYR A 141 2.93 -0.49 10.16
N ILE A 142 3.14 -1.62 10.82
CA ILE A 142 2.95 -1.75 12.27
C ILE A 142 4.33 -1.81 12.90
N VAL A 143 4.60 -0.89 13.82
CA VAL A 143 5.81 -0.91 14.64
C VAL A 143 5.47 -1.50 16.01
N GLU A 144 6.17 -2.57 16.38
CA GLU A 144 5.96 -3.25 17.66
C GLU A 144 6.44 -2.41 18.84
N ASN A 145 5.77 -2.53 20.00
CA ASN A 145 6.21 -1.91 21.25
C ASN A 145 7.48 -2.60 21.82
N ARG A 146 8.25 -1.87 22.63
CA ARG A 146 9.31 -2.41 23.51
C ARG A 146 8.96 -2.24 24.99
N VAL A 147 9.87 -2.68 25.88
CA VAL A 147 9.70 -2.75 27.34
C VAL A 147 9.73 -1.37 28.01
N GLY A 148 10.30 -0.33 27.38
CA GLY A 148 10.33 1.03 27.93
C GLY A 148 9.02 1.78 27.71
N GLU A 149 8.55 2.57 28.70
CA GLU A 149 7.31 3.36 28.61
C GLU A 149 7.29 4.33 27.42
N SER A 150 8.44 4.91 27.06
CA SER A 150 8.58 5.79 25.88
C SER A 150 8.65 5.04 24.54
N GLU A 151 8.66 3.71 24.57
CA GLU A 151 8.77 2.82 23.41
C GLU A 151 7.50 1.99 23.20
N MET A 152 6.40 2.39 23.86
CA MET A 152 5.07 1.81 23.71
C MET A 152 4.11 2.79 23.04
N LEU A 153 3.23 2.28 22.18
CA LEU A 153 2.06 3.04 21.74
C LEU A 153 1.22 3.46 22.95
N LEU A 154 0.80 4.72 22.96
CA LEU A 154 -0.19 5.22 23.90
C LEU A 154 -1.52 4.47 23.71
N PRO A 155 -2.28 4.26 24.80
CA PRO A 155 -3.62 3.69 24.69
C PRO A 155 -4.49 4.59 23.80
N PRO A 156 -5.41 4.00 22.99
CA PRO A 156 -6.31 4.79 22.17
C PRO A 156 -7.21 5.69 23.05
N PRO A 157 -7.54 6.91 22.61
CA PRO A 157 -8.50 7.77 23.29
C PRO A 157 -9.85 7.07 23.48
N SER A 158 -10.56 7.37 24.58
CA SER A 158 -11.87 6.78 24.86
C SER A 158 -12.98 7.23 23.91
N ASP A 159 -12.76 8.32 23.19
CA ASP A 159 -13.68 8.95 22.23
C ASP A 159 -13.31 8.66 20.78
N LEU A 160 -12.55 7.59 20.52
CA LEU A 160 -12.20 7.19 19.16
C LEU A 160 -13.48 6.94 18.33
N PRO A 161 -13.67 7.62 17.19
CA PRO A 161 -14.87 7.44 16.36
C PRO A 161 -15.01 6.01 15.83
N GLU A 162 -16.24 5.49 15.84
CA GLU A 162 -16.55 4.24 15.13
C GLU A 162 -16.49 4.48 13.61
N CYS A 163 -15.97 3.49 12.88
CA CYS A 163 -15.77 3.57 11.43
C CYS A 163 -17.01 3.11 10.65
#